data_AF-A0A2V6ZN30-F1
#
_entry.id   AF-A0A2V6ZN30-F1
#
_cell.length_a   1.000
_cell.length_b   1.000
_cell.length_c   1.000
_cell.angle_alpha   90.00
_cell.angle_beta   90.00
_cell.angle_gamma   90.00
#
_symmetry.space_group_name_H-M   'P 1'
#
loop_
_entity.id
_entity.type
_entity.pdbx_description
1 polymer ?
#
loop_
_entity_poly.entity_id
_entity_poly.type
_entity_poly.pdbx_seq_one_letter_code
_entity_poly.pdbx_strand_id
1 'polypeptide(L)'
;MYRFFALIVGTSMTFAAFVGTGYAASSVRDALSERFKPSRIEMARGSDEGHVVEKGTVLRLRADGIPAGVLRTTQLNTKSPRFHVHDYARVAVDERGRMSVEPGRVALAKGTRMVVLNIKTDRDRVRLFTHTLDPVQLSDGTIAHGCTEFVFTVDPTTLNRSDIATVTARIEQWLAVDSAS
;
A
#
# COMPACT_ATOMS: atom_id res chain seq x y z
N MET A 1 -71.09 -6.41 13.82
CA MET A 1 -70.02 -6.43 14.85
C MET A 1 -68.70 -6.76 14.14
N TYR A 2 -67.74 -5.81 14.17
CA TYR A 2 -66.30 -5.86 13.82
C TYR A 2 -65.86 -6.58 12.51
N ARG A 3 -65.45 -5.83 11.45
CA ARG A 3 -64.06 -5.32 11.16
C ARG A 3 -63.10 -6.46 10.80
N PHE A 4 -62.48 -6.49 9.62
CA PHE A 4 -61.28 -5.71 9.32
C PHE A 4 -61.13 -5.32 7.83
N PHE A 5 -60.79 -4.05 7.65
CA PHE A 5 -60.27 -3.40 6.45
C PHE A 5 -58.78 -3.73 6.26
N ALA A 6 -58.37 -3.79 4.98
CA ALA A 6 -57.16 -3.25 4.37
C ALA A 6 -55.81 -3.24 5.14
N LEU A 7 -54.73 -3.57 4.43
CA LEU A 7 -53.86 -2.60 3.73
C LEU A 7 -52.45 -3.23 3.62
N ILE A 8 -52.07 -3.69 2.42
CA ILE A 8 -50.67 -4.04 2.13
C ILE A 8 -49.93 -2.71 1.99
N VAL A 9 -49.39 -2.22 3.11
CA VAL A 9 -48.45 -1.09 3.16
C VAL A 9 -47.13 -1.57 2.58
N GLY A 10 -46.65 -0.83 1.58
CA GLY A 10 -45.45 -1.16 0.84
C GLY A 10 -44.17 -1.20 1.68
N THR A 11 -43.21 -1.95 1.15
CA THR A 11 -41.79 -1.78 1.41
C THR A 11 -41.07 -1.74 0.07
N SER A 12 -41.12 -0.58 -0.57
CA SER A 12 -40.19 -0.17 -1.62
C SER A 12 -39.16 0.77 -0.96
N MET A 13 -38.03 0.24 -0.50
CA MET A 13 -36.81 0.96 -0.07
C MET A 13 -35.87 -0.11 0.51
N THR A 14 -34.61 -0.31 0.10
CA THR A 14 -33.63 0.63 -0.44
C THR A 14 -32.54 -0.21 -1.14
N PHE A 15 -32.38 -0.10 -2.46
CA PHE A 15 -31.26 -0.68 -3.19
C PHE A 15 -30.50 0.46 -3.89
N ALA A 16 -29.84 1.29 -3.09
CA ALA A 16 -29.00 2.37 -3.61
C ALA A 16 -27.82 2.60 -2.66
N ALA A 17 -26.60 2.33 -3.14
CA ALA A 17 -25.33 3.00 -2.80
C ALA A 17 -24.06 2.11 -2.86
N PHE A 18 -24.11 0.84 -3.27
CA PHE A 18 -22.87 0.02 -3.33
C PHE A 18 -22.04 0.22 -4.61
N VAL A 19 -22.60 0.80 -5.67
CA VAL A 19 -21.88 0.99 -6.95
C VAL A 19 -20.90 2.17 -6.88
N GLY A 20 -21.22 3.22 -6.13
CA GLY A 20 -20.40 4.44 -6.06
C GLY A 20 -19.09 4.26 -5.26
N THR A 21 -19.10 3.45 -4.21
CA THR A 21 -17.91 3.22 -3.37
C THR A 21 -16.83 2.38 -4.07
N GLY A 22 -17.23 1.43 -4.91
CA GLY A 22 -16.29 0.63 -5.69
C GLY A 22 -15.59 1.46 -6.77
N TYR A 23 -16.36 2.30 -7.47
CA TYR A 23 -15.84 3.16 -8.53
C TYR A 23 -14.85 4.21 -8.01
N ALA A 24 -15.20 4.89 -6.91
CA ALA A 24 -14.31 5.87 -6.26
C ALA A 24 -13.01 5.22 -5.74
N ALA A 25 -13.09 4.02 -5.18
CA ALA A 25 -11.89 3.29 -4.75
C ALA A 25 -10.98 2.93 -5.94
N SER A 26 -11.55 2.50 -7.07
CA SER A 26 -10.78 2.22 -8.29
C SER A 26 -10.16 3.47 -8.90
N SER A 27 -10.89 4.60 -8.99
CA SER A 27 -10.35 5.84 -9.57
C SER A 27 -9.21 6.41 -8.75
N VAL A 28 -9.32 6.38 -7.41
CA VAL A 28 -8.23 6.81 -6.52
C VAL A 28 -7.01 5.91 -6.71
N ARG A 29 -7.19 4.59 -6.74
CA ARG A 29 -6.10 3.64 -6.93
C ARG A 29 -5.39 3.87 -8.26
N ASP A 30 -6.14 4.08 -9.33
CA ASP A 30 -5.60 4.24 -10.67
C ASP A 30 -4.80 5.54 -10.78
N ALA A 31 -5.34 6.65 -10.30
CA ALA A 31 -4.64 7.94 -10.27
C ALA A 31 -3.37 7.90 -9.39
N LEU A 32 -3.43 7.23 -8.23
CA LEU A 32 -2.24 7.00 -7.41
C LEU A 32 -1.23 6.09 -8.11
N SER A 33 -1.68 5.11 -8.89
CA SER A 33 -0.79 4.24 -9.67
C SER A 33 -0.17 4.95 -10.86
N GLU A 34 -0.76 6.02 -11.38
CA GLU A 34 -0.11 6.89 -12.37
C GLU A 34 1.00 7.74 -11.72
N ARG A 35 0.73 8.32 -10.54
CA ARG A 35 1.69 9.13 -9.79
C ARG A 35 2.85 8.31 -9.21
N PHE A 36 2.51 7.17 -8.62
CA PHE A 36 3.39 6.26 -7.91
C PHE A 36 3.46 4.92 -8.66
N LYS A 37 3.91 4.98 -9.93
CA LYS A 37 3.96 3.84 -10.84
C LYS A 37 4.55 2.61 -10.16
N PRO A 38 3.80 1.49 -10.09
CA PRO A 38 4.33 0.26 -9.51
C PRO A 38 5.55 -0.26 -10.28
N SER A 39 6.48 -0.83 -9.53
CA SER A 39 7.67 -1.53 -10.00
C SER A 39 7.47 -3.03 -9.97
N ARG A 40 8.31 -3.75 -10.71
CA ARG A 40 8.41 -5.21 -10.66
C ARG A 40 9.78 -5.63 -10.14
N ILE A 41 9.80 -6.65 -9.29
CA ILE A 41 11.03 -7.26 -8.78
C ILE A 41 11.19 -8.69 -9.30
N GLU A 42 12.44 -9.14 -9.41
CA GLU A 42 12.78 -10.53 -9.70
C GLU A 42 12.43 -11.41 -8.50
N MET A 43 11.76 -12.53 -8.76
CA MET A 43 11.30 -13.47 -7.73
C MET A 43 11.81 -14.89 -7.97
N ALA A 44 12.26 -15.20 -9.18
CA ALA A 44 12.50 -16.56 -9.64
C ALA A 44 13.96 -17.02 -9.52
N ARG A 45 14.94 -16.11 -9.39
CA ARG A 45 16.36 -16.44 -9.65
C ARG A 45 17.32 -16.07 -8.53
N GLY A 46 17.81 -17.11 -7.83
CA GLY A 46 19.14 -17.13 -7.18
C GLY A 46 19.59 -15.84 -6.50
N SER A 47 20.77 -15.32 -6.90
CA SER A 47 21.38 -14.10 -6.35
C SER A 47 20.65 -12.80 -6.71
N ASP A 48 19.75 -12.84 -7.69
CA ASP A 48 19.04 -11.67 -8.20
C ASP A 48 17.67 -11.48 -7.53
N GLU A 49 17.29 -12.36 -6.62
CA GLU A 49 16.03 -12.30 -5.89
C GLU A 49 15.84 -10.96 -5.18
N GLY A 50 14.72 -10.30 -5.47
CA GLY A 50 14.38 -8.98 -4.92
C GLY A 50 14.90 -7.79 -5.72
N HIS A 51 15.73 -7.98 -6.74
CA HIS A 51 16.18 -6.86 -7.57
C HIS A 51 15.01 -6.27 -8.36
N VAL A 52 14.98 -4.94 -8.49
CA VAL A 52 13.98 -4.24 -9.31
C VAL A 52 14.30 -4.43 -10.79
N VAL A 53 13.48 -5.22 -11.49
CA VAL A 53 13.62 -5.52 -12.93
C VAL A 53 12.84 -4.56 -13.82
N GLU A 54 11.79 -3.93 -13.28
CA GLU A 54 11.07 -2.85 -13.94
C GLU A 54 10.90 -1.72 -12.94
N LYS A 55 11.59 -0.60 -13.17
CA LYS A 55 11.58 0.56 -12.27
C LYS A 55 10.39 1.46 -12.59
N GLY A 56 9.44 1.52 -11.68
CA GLY A 56 8.39 2.54 -11.61
C GLY A 56 8.85 3.81 -10.91
N THR A 57 7.97 4.45 -10.14
CA THR A 57 8.32 5.67 -9.40
C THR A 57 9.22 5.32 -8.21
N VAL A 58 10.38 5.97 -8.12
CA VAL A 58 11.27 5.87 -6.97
C VAL A 58 10.84 6.89 -5.92
N LEU A 59 10.73 6.41 -4.68
CA LEU A 59 10.39 7.19 -3.51
C LEU A 59 11.60 7.28 -2.58
N ARG A 60 11.77 8.40 -1.92
CA ARG A 60 12.79 8.65 -0.91
C ARG A 60 12.13 8.82 0.44
N LEU A 61 12.55 8.00 1.39
CA LEU A 61 12.04 8.03 2.76
C LEU A 61 12.42 9.35 3.44
N ARG A 62 11.43 10.03 4.05
CA ARG A 62 11.65 11.31 4.75
C ARG A 62 11.95 11.19 6.24
N ALA A 63 11.61 10.05 6.83
CA ALA A 63 11.82 9.75 8.24
C ALA A 63 12.94 8.72 8.42
N ASP A 64 13.54 8.74 9.61
CA ASP A 64 14.56 7.78 10.01
C ASP A 64 13.93 6.64 10.83
N GLY A 65 14.60 5.50 10.90
CA GLY A 65 14.20 4.36 11.73
C GLY A 65 12.91 3.66 11.30
N ILE A 66 12.51 3.77 10.02
CA ILE A 66 11.27 3.15 9.55
C ILE A 66 11.45 1.64 9.43
N PRO A 67 10.64 0.81 10.10
CA PRO A 67 10.85 -0.62 10.03
C PRO A 67 10.52 -1.18 8.65
N ALA A 68 11.28 -2.19 8.27
CA ALA A 68 11.01 -3.04 7.13
C ALA A 68 11.13 -4.51 7.55
N GLY A 69 10.26 -5.34 7.00
CA GLY A 69 10.50 -6.77 6.93
C GLY A 69 11.55 -7.06 5.86
N VAL A 70 11.89 -8.32 5.69
CA VAL A 70 12.89 -8.75 4.71
C VAL A 70 12.18 -9.60 3.67
N LEU A 71 12.47 -9.34 2.38
CA LEU A 71 11.92 -10.13 1.29
C LEU A 71 12.16 -11.62 1.57
N ARG A 72 11.06 -12.38 1.56
CA ARG A 72 11.09 -13.83 1.62
C ARG A 72 10.24 -14.38 0.50
N THR A 73 10.81 -15.25 -0.32
CA THR A 73 10.02 -16.01 -1.28
C THR A 73 9.68 -17.40 -0.75
N THR A 74 8.51 -17.89 -1.16
CA THR A 74 8.11 -19.28 -0.98
C THR A 74 7.88 -19.93 -2.33
N GLN A 75 8.21 -21.21 -2.43
CA GLN A 75 7.99 -22.02 -3.61
C GLN A 75 7.34 -23.34 -3.17
N LEU A 76 6.14 -23.62 -3.67
CA LEU A 76 5.39 -24.82 -3.25
C LEU A 76 6.11 -26.12 -3.64
N ASN A 77 6.77 -26.12 -4.81
CA ASN A 77 7.67 -27.16 -5.28
C ASN A 77 8.60 -26.57 -6.36
N THR A 78 9.61 -27.32 -6.79
CA THR A 78 10.64 -26.86 -7.74
C THR A 78 10.12 -26.46 -9.13
N LYS A 79 8.87 -26.80 -9.48
CA LYS A 79 8.22 -26.44 -10.76
C LYS A 79 7.20 -25.30 -10.63
N SER A 80 6.86 -24.87 -9.41
CA SER A 80 5.92 -23.76 -9.19
C SER A 80 6.61 -22.40 -9.24
N PRO A 81 5.91 -21.32 -9.62
CA PRO A 81 6.41 -19.96 -9.44
C PRO A 81 6.77 -19.69 -7.97
N ARG A 82 7.78 -18.84 -7.76
CA ARG A 82 8.07 -18.27 -6.43
C ARG A 82 7.15 -17.10 -6.16
N PHE A 83 6.69 -16.99 -4.92
CA PHE A 83 5.81 -15.92 -4.46
C PHE A 83 6.44 -15.18 -3.29
N HIS A 84 6.26 -13.87 -3.26
CA HIS A 84 6.61 -13.06 -2.09
C HIS A 84 5.67 -13.42 -0.92
N VAL A 85 6.25 -13.94 0.16
CA VAL A 85 5.57 -14.04 1.45
C VAL A 85 5.33 -12.62 1.93
N HIS A 86 4.10 -12.28 2.31
CA HIS A 86 3.70 -10.91 2.67
C HIS A 86 4.29 -10.45 4.03
N ASP A 87 5.61 -10.45 4.16
CA ASP A 87 6.39 -10.14 5.37
C ASP A 87 6.77 -8.65 5.37
N TYR A 88 5.77 -7.78 5.21
CA TYR A 88 5.95 -6.34 5.28
C TYR A 88 5.88 -5.89 6.74
N ALA A 89 6.82 -5.06 7.18
CA ALA A 89 6.63 -4.34 8.43
C ALA A 89 5.62 -3.21 8.20
N ARG A 90 4.57 -3.14 9.03
CA ARG A 90 3.54 -2.13 8.88
C ARG A 90 3.91 -0.81 9.54
N VAL A 91 3.63 0.27 8.83
CA VAL A 91 3.75 1.64 9.28
C VAL A 91 2.39 2.32 9.03
N ALA A 92 1.63 2.54 10.09
CA ALA A 92 0.32 3.18 10.01
C ALA A 92 0.41 4.66 10.40
N VAL A 93 -0.14 5.52 9.55
CA VAL A 93 -0.23 6.97 9.76
C VAL A 93 -1.70 7.34 9.93
N ASP A 94 -2.08 7.78 11.14
CA ASP A 94 -3.44 8.21 11.46
C ASP A 94 -3.78 9.56 10.81
N GLU A 95 -5.06 9.96 10.80
CA GLU A 95 -5.56 11.22 10.19
C GLU A 95 -4.78 12.48 10.61
N ARG A 96 -4.22 12.50 11.83
CA ARG A 96 -3.46 13.62 12.41
C ARG A 96 -1.97 13.58 12.04
N GLY A 97 -1.55 12.60 11.25
CA GLY A 97 -0.17 12.39 10.84
C GLY A 97 0.67 11.66 11.89
N ARG A 98 0.06 11.04 12.91
CA ARG A 98 0.80 10.27 13.91
C ARG A 98 1.11 8.89 13.38
N MET A 99 2.35 8.48 13.56
CA MET A 99 2.85 7.18 13.13
C MET A 99 2.76 6.15 14.26
N SER A 100 2.33 4.95 13.89
CA SER A 100 2.49 3.73 14.68
C SER A 100 3.17 2.68 13.81
N VAL A 101 4.03 1.87 14.41
CA VAL A 101 4.88 0.93 13.69
C VAL A 101 4.79 -0.46 14.29
N GLU A 102 4.74 -1.47 13.43
CA GLU A 102 4.99 -2.85 13.80
C GLU A 102 6.51 -3.13 13.73
N PRO A 103 7.06 -4.03 14.58
CA PRO A 103 8.48 -4.37 14.54
C PRO A 103 8.91 -4.89 13.15
N GLY A 104 10.06 -4.43 12.68
CA GLY A 104 10.71 -4.91 11.46
C GLY A 104 12.01 -5.69 11.77
N ARG A 105 12.56 -6.33 10.75
CA ARG A 105 13.88 -6.98 10.80
C ARG A 105 15.03 -5.98 10.58
N VAL A 106 14.73 -4.86 9.93
CA VAL A 106 15.68 -3.77 9.69
C VAL A 106 14.98 -2.43 9.89
N ALA A 107 15.71 -1.43 10.36
CA ALA A 107 15.27 -0.05 10.43
C ALA A 107 15.91 0.73 9.28
N LEU A 108 15.08 1.28 8.40
CA LEU A 108 15.50 2.03 7.22
C LEU A 108 15.86 3.46 7.59
N ALA A 109 16.96 3.93 7.03
CA ALA A 109 17.45 5.27 7.25
C ALA A 109 16.66 6.31 6.45
N LYS A 110 16.60 7.54 6.94
CA LYS A 110 16.14 8.67 6.12
C LYS A 110 16.95 8.75 4.83
N GLY A 111 16.27 8.94 3.70
CA GLY A 111 16.89 8.99 2.39
C GLY A 111 16.98 7.64 1.68
N THR A 112 16.63 6.53 2.34
CA THR A 112 16.50 5.22 1.67
C THR A 112 15.57 5.33 0.47
N ARG A 113 16.03 4.80 -0.67
CA ARG A 113 15.26 4.74 -1.90
C ARG A 113 14.39 3.50 -1.91
N MET A 114 13.13 3.68 -2.22
CA MET A 114 12.12 2.65 -2.24
C MET A 114 11.36 2.70 -3.56
N VAL A 115 10.78 1.58 -3.95
CA VAL A 115 9.83 1.49 -5.05
C VAL A 115 8.49 1.00 -4.51
N VAL A 116 7.40 1.36 -5.20
CA VAL A 116 6.06 0.83 -4.91
C VAL A 116 5.89 -0.48 -5.65
N LEU A 117 5.47 -1.55 -4.97
CA LEU A 117 5.10 -2.82 -5.60
C LEU A 117 3.60 -2.92 -5.84
N ASN A 118 2.79 -2.33 -4.96
CA ASN A 118 1.34 -2.35 -5.07
C ASN A 118 0.70 -1.19 -4.30
N ILE A 119 -0.48 -0.78 -4.76
CA ILE A 119 -1.32 0.21 -4.10
C ILE A 119 -2.70 -0.41 -3.90
N LYS A 120 -3.21 -0.35 -2.66
CA LYS A 120 -4.59 -0.71 -2.35
C LYS A 120 -5.31 0.48 -1.75
N THR A 121 -6.59 0.60 -2.08
CA THR A 121 -7.48 1.62 -1.56
C THR A 121 -8.67 0.92 -0.93
N ASP A 122 -8.95 1.26 0.32
CA ASP A 122 -10.18 0.85 1.01
C ASP A 122 -11.00 2.12 1.33
N ARG A 123 -12.13 1.98 2.03
CA ARG A 123 -13.05 3.10 2.33
C ARG A 123 -12.40 4.27 3.08
N ASP A 124 -11.43 3.98 3.95
CA ASP A 124 -10.88 4.91 4.94
C ASP A 124 -9.34 4.94 4.92
N ARG A 125 -8.71 4.27 3.95
CA ARG A 125 -7.25 4.15 3.93
C ARG A 125 -6.69 3.88 2.55
N VAL A 126 -5.44 4.27 2.39
CA VAL A 126 -4.59 3.92 1.24
C VAL A 126 -3.39 3.16 1.76
N ARG A 127 -3.07 2.05 1.10
CA ARG A 127 -1.97 1.15 1.48
C ARG A 127 -0.95 1.10 0.35
N LEU A 128 0.29 1.49 0.65
CA LEU A 128 1.42 1.38 -0.26
C LEU A 128 2.32 0.25 0.22
N PHE A 129 2.49 -0.76 -0.63
CA PHE A 129 3.43 -1.84 -0.41
C PHE A 129 4.73 -1.46 -1.10
N THR A 130 5.79 -1.24 -0.32
CA THR A 130 7.05 -0.73 -0.83
C THR A 130 8.19 -1.71 -0.61
N HIS A 131 9.23 -1.54 -1.41
CA HIS A 131 10.41 -2.38 -1.46
C HIS A 131 11.64 -1.51 -1.61
N THR A 132 12.74 -1.80 -0.91
CA THR A 132 13.97 -1.01 -1.08
C THR A 132 14.52 -1.20 -2.49
N LEU A 133 14.84 -0.08 -3.16
CA LEU A 133 15.41 -0.11 -4.50
C LEU A 133 16.79 -0.78 -4.47
N ASP A 134 17.61 -0.34 -3.52
CA ASP A 134 18.91 -0.94 -3.21
C ASP A 134 18.75 -1.91 -2.04
N PRO A 135 19.53 -3.01 -1.98
CA PRO A 135 19.52 -3.86 -0.81
C PRO A 135 20.15 -3.15 0.39
N VAL A 136 19.73 -3.55 1.59
CA VAL A 136 20.19 -3.00 2.86
C VAL A 136 20.91 -4.08 3.67
N GLN A 137 21.83 -3.66 4.52
CA GLN A 137 22.54 -4.55 5.43
C GLN A 137 21.75 -4.73 6.73
N LEU A 138 21.54 -5.98 7.13
CA LEU A 138 20.91 -6.36 8.38
C LEU A 138 21.93 -6.33 9.52
N SER A 139 21.44 -6.32 10.76
CA SER A 139 22.29 -6.37 11.97
C SER A 139 23.19 -7.61 12.06
N ASP A 140 22.84 -8.70 11.40
CA ASP A 140 23.63 -9.94 11.33
C ASP A 140 24.64 -9.97 10.17
N GLY A 141 24.75 -8.87 9.41
CA GLY A 141 25.64 -8.73 8.27
C GLY A 141 25.06 -9.20 6.93
N THR A 142 23.87 -9.82 6.93
CA THR A 142 23.18 -10.25 5.71
C THR A 142 22.77 -9.05 4.85
N ILE A 143 22.86 -9.19 3.53
CA ILE A 143 22.34 -8.20 2.58
C ILE A 143 20.99 -8.70 2.06
N ALA A 144 19.95 -7.89 2.20
CA ALA A 144 18.63 -8.22 1.68
C ALA A 144 17.83 -6.97 1.32
N HIS A 145 16.72 -7.15 0.61
CA HIS A 145 15.80 -6.05 0.36
C HIS A 145 14.75 -5.93 1.47
N GLY A 146 14.45 -4.68 1.85
CA GLY A 146 13.46 -4.36 2.86
C GLY A 146 12.07 -4.17 2.26
N CYS A 147 11.04 -4.68 2.95
CA CYS A 147 9.63 -4.51 2.58
C CYS A 147 8.85 -3.78 3.67
N THR A 148 8.19 -2.66 3.33
CA THR A 148 7.36 -1.88 4.27
C THR A 148 5.94 -1.69 3.71
N GLU A 149 4.94 -1.87 4.56
CA GLU A 149 3.55 -1.52 4.26
C GLU A 149 3.24 -0.17 4.91
N PHE A 150 3.07 0.88 4.11
CA PHE A 150 2.56 2.16 4.61
C PHE A 150 1.03 2.18 4.52
N VAL A 151 0.36 2.42 5.64
CA VAL A 151 -1.10 2.54 5.73
C VAL A 151 -1.45 3.96 6.12
N PHE A 152 -1.96 4.74 5.18
CA PHE A 152 -2.42 6.10 5.42
C PHE A 152 -3.92 6.08 5.67
N THR A 153 -4.32 6.39 6.91
CA THR A 153 -5.75 6.66 7.19
C THR A 153 -6.11 7.98 6.51
N VAL A 154 -7.22 8.00 5.78
CA VAL A 154 -7.71 9.16 5.04
C VAL A 154 -9.19 9.31 5.34
N ASP A 155 -9.63 10.56 5.51
CA ASP A 155 -11.05 10.86 5.66
C ASP A 155 -11.86 10.25 4.48
N PRO A 156 -12.91 9.46 4.76
CA PRO A 156 -13.67 8.78 3.71
C PRO A 156 -14.29 9.74 2.68
N THR A 157 -14.58 11.00 3.05
CA THR A 157 -15.10 11.99 2.12
C THR A 157 -14.04 12.45 1.12
N THR A 158 -12.77 12.52 1.51
CA THR A 158 -11.64 12.77 0.60
C THR A 158 -11.54 11.66 -0.46
N LEU A 159 -11.64 10.39 -0.04
CA LEU A 159 -11.58 9.25 -0.97
C LEU A 159 -12.82 9.18 -1.87
N ASN A 160 -14.02 9.39 -1.33
CA ASN A 160 -15.27 9.38 -2.11
C ASN A 160 -15.31 10.51 -3.16
N ARG A 161 -14.67 11.65 -2.88
CA ARG A 161 -14.55 12.77 -3.83
C ARG A 161 -13.39 12.61 -4.82
N SER A 162 -12.61 11.53 -4.70
CA SER A 162 -11.37 11.34 -5.47
C SER A 162 -10.44 12.57 -5.39
N ASP A 163 -10.30 13.17 -4.21
CA ASP A 163 -9.36 14.27 -4.01
C ASP A 163 -7.92 13.73 -3.93
N ILE A 164 -7.37 13.45 -5.11
CA ILE A 164 -6.05 12.83 -5.28
C ILE A 164 -4.94 13.73 -4.78
N ALA A 165 -5.11 15.06 -4.87
CA ALA A 165 -4.11 16.02 -4.40
C ALA A 165 -3.89 15.90 -2.89
N THR A 166 -4.98 15.86 -2.11
CA THR A 166 -4.90 15.68 -0.66
C THR A 166 -4.29 14.33 -0.27
N VAL A 167 -4.69 13.24 -0.94
CA VAL A 167 -4.12 11.90 -0.69
C VAL A 167 -2.63 11.85 -1.04
N THR A 168 -2.24 12.42 -2.17
CA THR A 168 -0.85 12.47 -2.64
C THR A 168 0.02 13.28 -1.68
N ALA A 169 -0.41 14.48 -1.29
CA ALA A 169 0.32 15.33 -0.36
C ALA A 169 0.58 14.61 0.98
N ARG A 170 -0.40 13.83 1.44
CA ARG A 170 -0.31 13.04 2.68
C ARG A 170 0.69 11.88 2.59
N ILE A 171 0.74 11.18 1.46
CA ILE A 171 1.77 10.16 1.20
C ILE A 171 3.16 10.83 1.14
N GLU A 172 3.26 11.96 0.45
CA GLU A 172 4.53 12.66 0.21
C GLU A 172 5.13 13.34 1.45
N GLN A 173 4.35 13.52 2.53
CA GLN A 173 4.88 13.89 3.84
C GLN A 173 5.90 12.88 4.36
N TRP A 174 5.76 11.60 3.99
CA TRP A 174 6.62 10.51 4.44
C TRP A 174 7.52 9.94 3.32
N LEU A 175 7.04 9.99 2.08
CA LEU A 175 7.67 9.37 0.91
C LEU A 175 7.77 10.40 -0.23
N ALA A 176 8.92 11.08 -0.33
CA ALA A 176 9.14 12.04 -1.41
C ALA A 176 9.32 11.31 -2.75
N VAL A 177 8.82 11.83 -3.86
CA VAL A 177 9.28 11.32 -5.16
C VAL A 177 10.75 11.70 -5.38
N ASP A 178 11.56 10.72 -5.74
CA ASP A 178 12.98 10.90 -6.01
C ASP A 178 13.15 11.41 -7.44
N SER A 179 13.35 12.71 -7.59
CA SER A 179 13.47 13.39 -8.90
C SER A 179 14.84 13.15 -9.58
N ALA A 180 15.77 12.45 -8.93
CA ALA A 180 17.09 12.17 -9.46
C ALA A 180 17.04 11.00 -10.46
N SER A 181 17.27 11.34 -11.73
CA SER A 181 17.54 10.40 -12.82
C SER A 181 19.03 10.09 -12.88
#